data_AF-A0A2I2YQQ2-F1
#
_entry.id   AF-A0A2I2YQQ2-F1
#
_cell.length_a   1.000
_cell.length_b   1.000
_cell.length_c   1.000
_cell.angle_alpha   90.00
_cell.angle_beta   90.00
_cell.angle_gamma   90.00
#
_symmetry.space_group_name_H-M   'P 1'
#
loop_
_entity.id
_entity.type
_entity.pdbx_description
1 polymer ?
#
loop_
_entity_poly.entity_id
_entity_poly.type
_entity_poly.pdbx_seq_one_letter_code
_entity_poly.pdbx_strand_id
1 'polypeptide(L)'
;MSVKGMAIALAVILCATVVQGFPMFKRGRCLCIGPGVKAVKVADIEKASIMYPSNNCDKIEVIITLKENKGQRCLNPKSKQARLIIKKVERKNF
;
A
#
# COMPACT_ATOMS: atom_id res chain seq x y z
N MET A 1 -3.85 4.68 52.55
CA MET A 1 -4.44 4.65 51.19
C MET A 1 -5.18 3.35 51.03
N SER A 2 -6.51 3.40 50.98
CA SER A 2 -7.36 2.21 51.03
C SER A 2 -7.17 1.36 49.77
N VAL A 3 -6.95 0.06 49.94
CA VAL A 3 -6.76 -0.93 48.85
C VAL A 3 -7.87 -0.85 47.78
N LYS A 4 -9.07 -0.45 48.19
CA LYS A 4 -10.21 -0.18 47.30
C LYS A 4 -9.94 0.96 46.31
N GLY A 5 -9.31 2.06 46.74
CA GLY A 5 -8.98 3.19 45.88
C GLY A 5 -7.88 2.85 44.86
N MET A 6 -6.91 2.03 45.28
CA MET A 6 -5.84 1.52 44.39
C MET A 6 -6.42 0.62 43.29
N ALA A 7 -7.36 -0.27 43.66
CA ALA A 7 -8.01 -1.17 42.71
C ALA A 7 -8.86 -0.40 41.67
N ILE A 8 -9.57 0.65 42.11
CA ILE A 8 -10.37 1.50 41.21
C ILE A 8 -9.46 2.27 40.26
N ALA A 9 -8.35 2.84 40.74
CA ALA A 9 -7.39 3.54 39.91
C ALA A 9 -6.77 2.62 38.84
N LEU A 10 -6.39 1.39 39.22
CA LEU A 10 -5.86 0.39 38.28
C LEU A 10 -6.87 -0.02 37.22
N ALA A 11 -8.14 -0.20 37.59
CA ALA A 11 -9.21 -0.54 36.65
C ALA A 11 -9.45 0.58 35.62
N VAL A 12 -9.38 1.84 36.04
CA VAL A 12 -9.55 3.01 35.13
C VAL A 12 -8.39 3.10 34.13
N ILE A 13 -7.16 2.87 34.57
CA ILE A 13 -5.97 2.89 33.71
C ILE A 13 -6.04 1.77 32.67
N LEU A 14 -6.43 0.56 33.10
CA LEU A 14 -6.62 -0.58 32.19
C LEU A 14 -7.70 -0.29 31.14
N CYS A 15 -8.84 0.27 31.53
CA CYS A 15 -9.89 0.67 30.58
C CYS A 15 -9.41 1.71 29.55
N ALA A 16 -8.60 2.68 29.96
CA ALA A 16 -8.08 3.71 29.07
C ALA A 16 -7.13 3.15 27.99
N THR A 17 -6.32 2.13 28.32
CA THR A 17 -5.38 1.53 27.37
C THR A 17 -6.06 0.61 26.35
N VAL A 18 -7.18 -0.03 26.69
CA VAL A 18 -7.94 -0.87 25.73
C VAL A 18 -8.61 -0.02 24.65
N VAL A 19 -9.04 1.21 24.99
CA VAL A 19 -9.72 2.12 24.05
C VAL A 19 -8.75 2.73 23.04
N GLN A 20 -7.48 2.92 23.41
CA GLN A 20 -6.44 3.46 22.52
C GLN A 20 -5.75 2.38 21.65
N GLY A 21 -6.04 1.10 21.91
CA GLY A 21 -5.23 -0.03 21.41
C GLY A 21 -5.76 -0.78 20.19
N PHE A 22 -6.88 -0.38 19.58
CA PHE A 22 -7.30 -0.98 18.31
C PHE A 22 -6.74 -0.17 17.13
N PRO A 23 -5.71 -0.63 16.41
CA PRO A 23 -5.39 -0.12 15.09
C PRO A 23 -6.51 -0.57 14.14
N MET A 24 -7.68 0.04 14.31
CA MET A 24 -8.87 -0.20 13.52
C MET A 24 -8.50 0.19 12.08
N PHE A 25 -8.40 -0.81 11.21
CA PHE A 25 -8.05 -0.68 9.80
C PHE A 25 -6.58 -0.26 9.52
N LYS A 26 -5.64 -1.20 9.68
CA LYS A 26 -4.46 -1.30 8.78
C LYS A 26 -4.90 -1.71 7.36
N ARG A 27 -5.85 -0.98 6.76
CA ARG A 27 -6.16 -1.12 5.34
C ARG A 27 -5.60 0.12 4.69
N GLY A 28 -4.28 0.14 4.59
CA GLY A 28 -3.60 1.21 3.91
C GLY A 28 -4.20 1.40 2.51
N ARG A 29 -4.41 2.67 2.15
CA ARG A 29 -5.01 3.03 0.87
C ARG A 29 -3.93 2.92 -0.21
N CYS A 30 -3.88 1.77 -0.86
CA CYS A 30 -3.09 1.55 -2.06
C CYS A 30 -3.49 2.55 -3.16
N LEU A 31 -2.53 3.01 -3.97
CA LEU A 31 -2.76 3.99 -5.03
C LEU A 31 -3.64 3.41 -6.15
N CYS A 32 -3.55 2.10 -6.38
CA CYS A 32 -4.33 1.43 -7.41
C CYS A 32 -5.66 0.90 -6.87
N ILE A 33 -6.75 1.49 -7.36
CA ILE A 33 -8.12 1.06 -7.12
C ILE A 33 -8.43 -0.13 -8.06
N GLY A 34 -8.69 -1.30 -7.47
CA GLY A 34 -9.09 -2.50 -8.21
C GLY A 34 -7.94 -3.34 -8.81
N PRO A 35 -8.26 -4.35 -9.64
CA PRO A 35 -7.32 -5.37 -10.12
C PRO A 35 -6.33 -4.89 -11.20
N GLY A 36 -6.31 -3.60 -11.55
CA GLY A 36 -5.44 -3.04 -12.59
C GLY A 36 -5.73 -3.56 -14.01
N VAL A 37 -5.09 -2.96 -15.01
CA VAL A 37 -5.12 -3.47 -16.39
C VAL A 37 -4.10 -4.59 -16.58
N LYS A 38 -4.38 -5.55 -17.47
CA LYS A 38 -3.46 -6.67 -17.76
C LYS A 38 -2.30 -6.26 -18.66
N ALA A 39 -2.56 -5.31 -19.57
CA ALA A 39 -1.61 -4.85 -20.56
C ALA A 39 -1.83 -3.38 -20.90
N VAL A 40 -0.75 -2.70 -21.26
CA VAL A 40 -0.74 -1.35 -21.83
C VAL A 40 0.17 -1.34 -23.06
N LYS A 41 -0.18 -0.55 -24.06
CA LYS A 41 0.67 -0.38 -25.24
C LYS A 41 2.01 0.22 -24.82
N VAL A 42 3.11 -0.44 -25.18
CA VAL A 42 4.47 -0.05 -24.74
C VAL A 42 4.88 1.31 -25.31
N ALA A 43 4.39 1.66 -26.50
CA ALA A 43 4.66 2.95 -27.15
C ALA A 43 4.12 4.15 -26.34
N ASP A 44 2.97 3.95 -25.68
CA ASP A 44 2.30 4.95 -24.85
C ASP A 44 2.93 5.08 -23.45
N ILE A 45 3.93 4.27 -23.07
CA ILE A 45 4.53 4.33 -21.73
C ILE A 45 5.56 5.47 -21.69
N GLU A 46 5.35 6.42 -20.78
CA GLU A 46 6.31 7.47 -20.46
C GLU A 46 7.23 7.05 -19.32
N LYS A 47 6.63 6.63 -18.21
CA LYS A 47 7.35 6.26 -16.98
C LYS A 47 6.69 5.05 -16.33
N ALA A 48 7.51 4.15 -15.80
CA ALA A 48 7.07 3.05 -14.96
C ALA A 48 7.60 3.24 -13.55
N SER A 49 6.71 3.34 -12.57
CA SER A 49 7.02 3.45 -11.15
C SER A 49 6.56 2.18 -10.44
N ILE A 50 7.45 1.58 -9.66
CA ILE A 50 7.18 0.38 -8.89
C ILE A 50 7.10 0.78 -7.42
N MET A 51 5.95 0.58 -6.80
CA MET A 51 5.77 0.76 -5.36
C MET A 51 5.76 -0.60 -4.68
N TYR A 52 6.69 -0.78 -3.75
CA TYR A 52 6.79 -1.96 -2.91
C TYR A 52 5.79 -1.89 -1.75
N PRO A 53 5.39 -3.04 -1.19
CA PRO A 53 4.50 -3.08 -0.05
C PRO A 53 5.10 -2.29 1.12
N SER A 54 4.27 -1.47 1.75
CA SER A 54 4.62 -0.61 2.88
C SER A 54 3.48 -0.60 3.89
N ASN A 55 3.65 0.06 5.04
CA ASN A 55 2.61 0.12 6.09
C ASN A 55 1.29 0.76 5.60
N ASN A 56 1.30 1.39 4.42
CA ASN A 56 0.14 1.96 3.72
C ASN A 56 -0.39 1.11 2.55
N CYS A 57 0.26 0.01 2.15
CA CYS A 57 -0.26 -0.89 1.12
C CYS A 57 0.46 -2.24 1.18
N ASP A 58 -0.28 -3.33 1.40
CA ASP A 58 0.29 -4.68 1.52
C ASP A 58 0.62 -5.34 0.16
N LYS A 59 0.29 -4.70 -0.96
CA LYS A 59 0.50 -5.23 -2.32
C LYS A 59 1.56 -4.42 -3.08
N ILE A 60 2.29 -5.11 -3.94
CA ILE A 60 3.17 -4.47 -4.94
C ILE A 60 2.28 -3.79 -5.98
N GLU A 61 2.56 -2.53 -6.29
CA GLU A 61 1.84 -1.75 -7.30
C GLU A 61 2.78 -1.33 -8.42
N VAL A 62 2.35 -1.58 -9.67
CA VAL A 62 3.07 -1.15 -10.87
C VAL A 62 2.26 -0.04 -11.52
N ILE A 63 2.72 1.19 -11.37
CA ILE A 63 2.05 2.39 -11.88
C ILE A 63 2.75 2.81 -13.17
N ILE A 64 1.96 2.92 -14.23
CA ILE A 64 2.41 3.37 -15.54
C ILE A 64 1.86 4.76 -15.79
N THR A 65 2.75 5.72 -16.00
CA THR A 65 2.39 7.03 -16.55
C THR A 65 2.39 6.91 -18.06
N LEU A 66 1.24 7.19 -18.67
CA LEU A 66 1.10 7.19 -20.12
C LEU A 66 1.47 8.57 -20.69
N LYS A 67 2.03 8.59 -21.90
CA LYS A 67 2.26 9.79 -22.69
C LYS A 67 0.93 10.45 -23.09
N GLU A 68 1.00 11.71 -23.52
CA GLU A 68 -0.14 12.50 -24.01
C GLU A 68 -1.21 12.81 -22.96
N ASN A 69 -0.84 13.00 -21.69
CA ASN A 69 -1.80 13.30 -20.61
C ASN A 69 -2.92 12.25 -20.45
N LYS A 70 -2.74 11.02 -20.92
CA LYS A 70 -3.70 9.90 -20.77
C LYS A 70 -3.83 9.37 -19.33
N GLY A 71 -3.15 10.03 -18.38
CA GLY A 71 -3.18 9.75 -16.96
C GLY A 71 -2.30 8.57 -16.53
N GLN A 72 -2.48 8.17 -15.28
CA GLN A 72 -1.79 7.03 -14.69
C GLN A 72 -2.67 5.77 -14.79
N ARG A 73 -2.08 4.64 -15.14
CA ARG A 73 -2.73 3.34 -15.17
C ARG A 73 -1.95 2.34 -14.33
N CYS A 74 -2.68 1.57 -13.55
CA CYS A 74 -2.09 0.51 -12.75
C CYS A 74 -2.09 -0.80 -13.52
N LEU A 75 -0.93 -1.45 -13.59
CA LEU A 75 -0.80 -2.81 -14.10
C LEU A 75 -0.97 -3.81 -12.96
N ASN A 76 -1.62 -4.94 -13.25
CA ASN A 76 -1.66 -6.05 -12.32
C ASN A 76 -0.26 -6.69 -12.22
N PRO A 77 0.38 -6.76 -11.02
CA PRO A 77 1.72 -7.30 -10.85
C PRO A 77 1.84 -8.78 -11.28
N LYS A 78 0.73 -9.53 -11.29
CA LYS A 78 0.69 -10.93 -11.75
C LYS A 78 0.72 -11.07 -13.28
N SER A 79 0.60 -9.97 -14.04
CA SER A 79 0.59 -10.01 -15.50
C SER A 79 1.98 -10.22 -16.07
N LYS A 80 2.08 -10.94 -17.21
CA LYS A 80 3.34 -11.17 -17.93
C LYS A 80 4.07 -9.85 -18.23
N GLN A 81 3.33 -8.84 -18.67
CA GLN A 81 3.89 -7.52 -18.99
C GLN A 81 4.45 -6.81 -17.74
N ALA A 82 3.75 -6.84 -16.61
CA ALA A 82 4.22 -6.20 -15.38
C ALA A 82 5.54 -6.81 -14.90
N ARG A 83 5.66 -8.15 -14.93
CA ARG A 83 6.90 -8.86 -14.59
C ARG A 83 8.08 -8.48 -15.49
N LEU A 84 7.84 -8.26 -16.78
CA LEU A 84 8.89 -7.82 -17.71
C LEU A 84 9.33 -6.39 -17.43
N ILE A 85 8.38 -5.50 -17.12
CA ILE A 85 8.67 -4.10 -16.76
C ILE A 85 9.48 -4.05 -15.46
N ILE A 86 9.08 -4.79 -14.43
CA ILE A 86 9.81 -4.88 -13.16
C ILE A 86 11.27 -5.29 -13.40
N LYS A 87 11.50 -6.41 -14.09
CA LYS A 87 12.86 -6.86 -14.44
C LYS A 87 13.67 -5.84 -15.25
N LYS A 88 13.01 -5.07 -16.11
CA LYS A 88 13.68 -4.06 -16.95
C LYS A 88 14.06 -2.82 -16.13
N VAL A 89 13.22 -2.43 -15.18
CA VAL A 89 13.51 -1.32 -14.25
C VAL A 89 14.62 -1.74 -13.29
N GLU A 90 14.56 -2.93 -12.69
CA GLU A 90 15.61 -3.45 -11.80
C GLU A 90 16.98 -3.49 -12.50
N ARG A 91 17.04 -3.97 -13.75
CA ARG A 91 18.29 -3.98 -14.53
C ARG A 91 18.82 -2.60 -14.92
N LYS A 92 18.00 -1.55 -14.87
CA LYS A 92 18.40 -0.19 -15.23
C LYS A 92 18.89 0.61 -14.02
N ASN A 93 18.57 0.13 -12.83
CA ASN A 93 19.00 0.68 -11.54
C ASN A 93 20.34 0.11 -11.06
N PHE A 94 20.88 -0.90 -11.77
CA PHE A 94 22.22 -1.45 -11.60
C PHE A 94 23.11 -0.95 -12.73
#